data_AF-A0A1Y0BF71-F1
#
_entry.id   AF-A0A1Y0BF71-F1
#
_cell.length_a   1.000
_cell.length_b   1.000
_cell.length_c   1.000
_cell.angle_alpha   90.00
_cell.angle_beta   90.00
_cell.angle_gamma   90.00
#
_symmetry.space_group_name_H-M   'P 1'
#
loop_
_entity.id
_entity.type
_entity.pdbx_description
1 polymer ?
#
loop_
_entity_poly.entity_id
_entity_poly.type
_entity_poly.pdbx_seq_one_letter_code
_entity_poly.pdbx_strand_id
1 'polypeptide(L)' 'MGNTASVPNRQYMDEFKREAVRLAESIGGNQAAKRLGIPDSSLWN' A
#
# COMPACT_ATOMS: atom_id res chain seq x y z
N MET A 1 20.59 6.54 -21.45
CA MET A 1 20.47 6.38 -19.99
C MET A 1 19.01 6.56 -19.67
N GLY A 2 18.31 5.47 -19.30
CA GLY A 2 16.86 5.44 -19.15
C GLY A 2 16.40 6.46 -18.12
N ASN A 3 15.43 7.27 -18.50
CA ASN A 3 14.78 8.25 -17.65
C ASN A 3 14.17 7.53 -16.45
N THR A 4 14.87 7.51 -15.32
CA THR A 4 14.30 7.17 -14.02
C THR A 4 13.34 8.29 -13.69
N ALA A 5 12.15 8.23 -14.27
CA ALA A 5 11.01 8.95 -13.75
C ALA A 5 10.96 8.57 -12.27
N SER A 6 11.38 9.48 -11.40
CA SER A 6 11.23 9.36 -9.96
C SER A 6 9.77 9.06 -9.75
N VAL A 7 9.46 7.77 -9.57
CA VAL A 7 8.13 7.31 -9.20
C VAL A 7 7.86 8.14 -7.95
N PRO A 8 6.90 9.08 -7.97
CA PRO A 8 6.67 9.96 -6.84
C PRO A 8 6.52 9.01 -5.67
N ASN A 9 7.47 9.12 -4.73
CA ASN A 9 7.56 8.23 -3.58
C ASN A 9 6.13 8.18 -3.04
N ARG A 10 5.42 7.06 -3.27
CA ARG A 10 4.02 6.89 -2.90
C ARG A 10 4.06 6.80 -1.39
N GLN A 11 4.28 7.94 -0.75
CA GLN A 11 4.06 8.17 0.65
C GLN A 11 2.56 8.08 0.78
N TYR A 12 2.10 6.82 0.86
CA TYR A 12 0.83 6.53 1.46
C TYR A 12 0.87 7.22 2.81
N MET A 13 -0.01 8.21 2.96
CA MET A 13 -0.09 9.01 4.17
C MET A 13 -0.25 8.05 5.36
N ASP A 14 0.35 8.36 6.50
CA ASP A 14 0.38 7.43 7.65
C ASP A 14 -1.02 6.98 8.07
N GLU A 15 -2.03 7.83 7.85
CA GLU A 15 -3.44 7.50 8.02
C GLU A 15 -3.90 6.38 7.08
N PHE A 16 -3.58 6.47 5.78
CA PHE A 16 -3.91 5.44 4.80
C PHE A 16 -3.24 4.13 5.16
N LYS A 17 -1.97 4.14 5.59
CA LYS A 17 -1.29 2.92 6.05
C LYS A 17 -2.03 2.29 7.24
N ARG A 18 -2.44 3.08 8.24
CA ARG A 18 -3.19 2.55 9.39
C ARG A 18 -4.54 1.98 8.98
N GLU A 19 -5.27 2.65 8.11
CA GLU A 19 -6.56 2.14 7.63
C GLU A 19 -6.38 0.88 6.79
N ALA A 20 -5.32 0.82 5.98
CA ALA A 20 -4.98 -0.33 5.17
C ALA A 20 -4.64 -1.56 6.02
N VAL A 21 -3.87 -1.37 7.11
CA VAL A 21 -3.58 -2.42 8.09
C VAL A 21 -4.85 -2.88 8.80
N ARG A 22 -5.71 -1.97 9.27
CA ARG A 22 -6.99 -2.35 9.90
C ARG A 22 -7.89 -3.13 8.96
N LEU A 23 -7.95 -2.72 7.69
CA LEU A 23 -8.67 -3.45 6.67
C LEU A 23 -8.06 -4.85 6.46
N ALA A 24 -6.73 -4.95 6.38
CA ALA A 24 -6.02 -6.21 6.26
C ALA A 24 -6.26 -7.16 7.45
N GLU A 25 -6.37 -6.65 8.68
CA GLU A 25 -6.75 -7.44 9.86
C GLU A 25 -8.19 -7.95 9.79
N SER A 26 -9.10 -7.18 9.17
CA SER A 26 -10.52 -7.52 9.09
C SER A 26 -10.84 -8.50 7.95
N ILE A 27 -10.27 -8.31 6.76
CA ILE A 27 -10.59 -9.10 5.55
C ILE A 27 -9.43 -9.95 5.02
N GLY A 28 -8.26 -9.85 5.64
CA GLY A 28 -7.03 -10.50 5.21
C GLY A 28 -6.19 -9.62 4.27
N GLY A 29 -4.87 -9.62 4.47
CA GLY A 29 -3.93 -8.74 3.74
C GLY A 29 -4.01 -8.83 2.22
N ASN A 30 -4.19 -10.02 1.65
CA ASN A 30 -4.32 -10.19 0.20
C ASN A 30 -5.61 -9.54 -0.35
N GLN A 31 -6.72 -9.62 0.40
CA GLN A 31 -7.99 -9.00 -0.02
C GLN A 31 -7.94 -7.48 0.15
N ALA A 32 -7.33 -7.00 1.24
CA ALA A 32 -7.12 -5.57 1.46
C ALA A 32 -6.20 -4.95 0.38
N ALA A 33 -5.09 -5.61 0.06
CA ALA A 33 -4.16 -5.18 -0.99
C ALA A 33 -4.87 -5.04 -2.36
N LYS A 34 -5.66 -6.05 -2.74
CA LYS A 34 -6.47 -6.01 -3.98
C LYS A 34 -7.51 -4.88 -3.98
N ARG A 35 -8.18 -4.66 -2.85
CA ARG A 35 -9.21 -3.62 -2.71
C ARG A 35 -8.64 -2.20 -2.75
N LEU A 36 -7.44 -2.03 -2.20
CA LEU A 36 -6.72 -0.75 -2.16
C LEU A 36 -5.86 -0.50 -3.40
N GLY A 37 -5.68 -1.50 -4.26
CA GLY A 37 -4.82 -1.41 -5.44
C GLY A 37 -3.34 -1.24 -5.09
N ILE A 38 -2.91 -1.76 -3.94
CA ILE A 38 -1.54 -1.64 -3.44
C ILE A 38 -0.86 -3.02 -3.36
N PRO A 39 0.48 -3.10 -3.44
CA PRO A 39 1.21 -4.32 -3.15
C PRO A 39 0.96 -4.78 -1.71
N ASP A 40 0.89 -6.09 -1.47
CA ASP A 40 0.75 -6.62 -0.09
C ASP A 40 1.94 -6.20 0.79
N SER A 41 3.13 -6.11 0.19
CA SER A 41 4.34 -5.62 0.86
C SER A 41 4.19 -4.18 1.38
N SER A 42 3.30 -3.38 0.80
CA SER A 42 3.02 -2.01 1.27
C SER A 42 2.11 -1.95 2.49
N LEU A 43 1.43 -3.05 2.85
CA LEU A 43 0.64 -3.15 4.07
C LEU A 43 1.50 -3.38 5.32
N TRP A 44 2.60 -4.12 5.18
CA TRP A 44 3.46 -4.56 6.28
C TRP A 44 4.80 -3.81 6.37
N ASN A 45 4.96 -2.74 5.59
CA ASN A 45 6.19 -1.93 5.52
C ASN A 45 6.16 -0.70 6.42
#